data_AF-A0A351FWP0-F1
#
_entry.id   AF-A0A351FWP0-F1
#
_cell.length_a   1.000
_cell.length_b   1.000
_cell.length_c   1.000
_cell.angle_alpha   90.00
_cell.angle_beta   90.00
_cell.angle_gamma   90.00
#
_symmetry.space_group_name_H-M   'P 1'
#
loop_
_entity.id
_entity.type
_entity.pdbx_description
1 polymer ?
#
loop_
_entity_poly.entity_id
_entity_poly.type
_entity_poly.pdbx_seq_one_letter_code
_entity_poly.pdbx_strand_id
1 'polypeptide(L)'
;INNNVYDYSQPLLLTSEASLDAAPDASTLADPPPTAITTFDEARQAFHNGNYQLALRQADEALKEMPQDAAVHEFRALALFALGKYKEAATTLYAVLSVGPGWDWTTMSGLYPDVASYTNQLRKLENYRTVHPDDAAARLVLAYHYLTASNQDAAETELRKLVQLTPKDPLAIQLLQNIDPEAEAPQPVAQVKPPEQVNAIPKDKLVGSWTAKRDQRSFAMDLNQDGTFTWSYSAGDQPAQKVTGLWNIGDDGVLAMEMNDESAMLAQLSLDDNRLDFYMLGDARGDDPLHFVRARKF
;
A
#
# COMPACT_ATOMS: atom_id res chain seq x y z
N ILE A 1 -7.72 -16.13 14.36
CA ILE A 1 -9.16 -15.86 14.17
C ILE A 1 -9.23 -14.68 13.23
N ASN A 2 -9.62 -14.92 11.98
CA ASN A 2 -9.59 -13.94 10.89
C ASN A 2 -10.58 -12.81 11.19
N ASN A 3 -10.07 -11.59 11.32
CA ASN A 3 -10.82 -10.43 11.81
C ASN A 3 -11.27 -9.51 10.67
N ASN A 4 -11.85 -10.08 9.60
CA ASN A 4 -12.54 -9.32 8.55
C ASN A 4 -14.05 -9.51 8.73
N VAL A 5 -14.70 -8.61 9.49
CA VAL A 5 -16.14 -8.67 9.80
C VAL A 5 -16.98 -7.86 8.80
N TYR A 6 -16.38 -6.93 8.04
CA TYR A 6 -17.09 -6.06 7.10
C TYR A 6 -16.66 -6.30 5.65
N ASP A 7 -17.64 -6.47 4.77
CA ASP A 7 -17.45 -6.64 3.33
C ASP A 7 -17.58 -5.28 2.63
N TYR A 8 -16.45 -4.58 2.51
CA TYR A 8 -16.37 -3.30 1.80
C TYR A 8 -16.43 -3.45 0.26
N SER A 9 -16.77 -4.62 -0.28
CA SER A 9 -17.18 -4.75 -1.68
C SER A 9 -18.60 -4.23 -1.93
N GLN A 10 -19.40 -4.08 -0.87
CA GLN A 10 -20.72 -3.44 -0.94
C GLN A 10 -20.59 -1.93 -0.67
N PRO A 11 -21.36 -1.09 -1.38
CA PRO A 11 -21.30 0.35 -1.18
C PRO A 11 -21.81 0.74 0.22
N LEU A 12 -21.09 1.65 0.86
CA LEU A 12 -21.60 2.39 2.01
C LEU A 12 -22.66 3.41 1.54
N LEU A 13 -23.55 3.78 2.44
CA LEU A 13 -24.62 4.75 2.23
C LEU A 13 -24.29 6.00 3.03
N LEU A 14 -24.29 7.14 2.34
CA LEU A 14 -24.24 8.45 2.96
C LEU A 14 -25.59 8.68 3.65
N THR A 15 -25.67 8.39 4.94
CA THR A 15 -26.80 8.75 5.77
C THR A 15 -26.60 10.19 6.23
N SER A 16 -27.50 11.06 5.79
CA SER A 16 -27.46 12.47 6.16
C SER A 16 -27.92 12.67 7.60
N GLU A 17 -27.05 12.54 8.59
CA GLU A 17 -27.22 13.28 9.85
C GLU A 17 -26.58 14.67 9.80
N ALA A 18 -25.84 15.00 8.72
CA ALA A 18 -25.18 16.30 8.53
C ALA A 18 -25.95 17.32 7.69
N SER A 19 -27.14 17.00 7.16
CA SER A 19 -27.96 17.97 6.40
C SER A 19 -29.36 18.09 6.98
N LEU A 20 -29.57 19.09 7.83
CA LEU A 20 -30.90 19.64 8.08
C LEU A 20 -31.44 20.47 6.91
N ASP A 21 -30.76 20.55 5.77
CA ASP A 21 -31.32 21.16 4.56
C ASP A 21 -30.81 20.51 3.27
N ALA A 22 -31.79 20.16 2.42
CA ALA A 22 -31.73 19.94 0.97
C ALA A 22 -31.12 18.62 0.41
N ALA A 23 -31.97 17.60 0.21
CA ALA A 23 -32.34 17.07 -1.12
C ALA A 23 -33.46 16.00 -1.03
N PRO A 24 -34.34 15.84 -2.05
CA PRO A 24 -35.63 15.17 -1.90
C PRO A 24 -35.70 13.69 -2.35
N ASP A 25 -34.57 13.00 -2.60
CA ASP A 25 -34.59 11.67 -3.25
C ASP A 25 -33.67 10.61 -2.61
N ALA A 26 -33.58 10.56 -1.27
CA ALA A 26 -33.03 9.40 -0.56
C ALA A 26 -34.14 8.38 -0.27
N SER A 27 -34.52 7.58 -1.27
CA SER A 27 -35.55 6.55 -1.13
C SER A 27 -35.06 5.31 -0.36
N THR A 28 -35.80 5.00 0.71
CA THR A 28 -35.99 3.70 1.39
C THR A 28 -34.80 3.06 2.11
N LEU A 29 -34.33 3.67 3.19
CA LEU A 29 -33.80 2.91 4.33
C LEU A 29 -34.79 3.05 5.49
N ALA A 30 -35.00 1.97 6.24
CA ALA A 30 -35.71 2.07 7.51
C ALA A 30 -34.88 2.95 8.46
N ASP A 31 -35.53 3.82 9.22
CA ASP A 31 -34.83 4.62 10.24
C ASP A 31 -34.01 3.68 11.14
N PRO A 32 -32.75 4.02 11.45
CA PRO A 32 -31.92 3.18 12.29
C PRO A 32 -32.59 3.00 13.65
N PRO A 33 -32.54 1.79 14.23
CA PRO A 33 -33.20 1.53 15.51
C PRO A 33 -32.61 2.46 16.59
N PRO A 34 -33.43 3.00 17.52
CA PRO A 34 -32.96 3.93 18.55
C PRO A 34 -31.81 3.38 19.40
N THR A 35 -31.72 2.06 19.54
CA THR A 35 -30.63 1.37 20.23
C THR A 35 -29.30 1.51 19.51
N ALA A 36 -29.27 1.50 18.17
CA ALA A 36 -28.06 1.66 17.39
C ALA A 36 -27.53 3.09 17.46
N ILE A 37 -28.43 4.08 17.41
CA ILE A 37 -28.12 5.50 17.62
C ILE A 37 -27.52 5.70 19.02
N THR A 38 -28.20 5.19 20.06
CA THR A 38 -27.72 5.29 21.45
C THR A 38 -26.33 4.65 21.61
N THR A 39 -26.11 3.47 21.03
CA THR A 39 -24.82 2.78 21.08
C THR A 39 -23.72 3.60 20.39
N PHE A 40 -24.04 4.27 19.29
CA PHE A 40 -23.11 5.13 18.59
C PHE A 40 -22.78 6.42 19.37
N ASP A 41 -23.76 7.00 20.07
CA ASP A 41 -23.52 8.13 20.98
C ASP A 41 -22.61 7.76 22.14
N GLU A 42 -22.80 6.57 22.73
CA GLU A 42 -21.89 6.03 23.74
C GLU A 42 -20.47 5.83 23.18
N ALA A 43 -20.35 5.37 21.92
CA ALA A 43 -19.07 5.22 21.24
C ALA A 43 -18.36 6.59 21.12
N ARG A 44 -19.08 7.63 20.69
CA ARG A 44 -18.58 9.01 20.62
C ARG A 44 -18.12 9.52 21.98
N GLN A 45 -18.89 9.28 23.03
CA GLN A 45 -18.51 9.65 24.40
C GLN A 45 -17.26 8.89 24.87
N ALA A 46 -17.17 7.59 24.59
CA ALA A 46 -15.99 6.80 24.92
C ALA A 46 -14.74 7.32 24.20
N PHE A 47 -14.86 7.69 22.92
CA PHE A 47 -13.77 8.28 22.14
C PHE A 47 -13.32 9.62 22.72
N HIS A 48 -14.27 10.52 23.01
CA HIS A 48 -13.99 11.82 23.61
C HIS A 48 -13.27 11.68 24.97
N ASN A 49 -13.57 10.64 25.73
CA ASN A 49 -12.91 10.32 27.00
C ASN A 49 -11.56 9.59 26.85
N GLY A 50 -11.06 9.40 25.62
CA GLY A 50 -9.80 8.72 25.33
C GLY A 50 -9.87 7.19 25.36
N ASN A 51 -11.05 6.61 25.53
CA ASN A 51 -11.27 5.16 25.59
C ASN A 51 -11.44 4.56 24.18
N TYR A 52 -10.43 4.69 23.32
CA TYR A 52 -10.53 4.33 21.90
C TYR A 52 -10.86 2.86 21.63
N GLN A 53 -10.43 1.94 22.49
CA GLN A 53 -10.80 0.52 22.37
C GLN A 53 -12.29 0.26 22.64
N LEU A 54 -12.87 1.00 23.60
CA LEU A 54 -14.28 0.90 23.90
C LEU A 54 -15.10 1.55 22.78
N ALA A 55 -14.68 2.74 22.34
CA ALA A 55 -15.30 3.43 21.20
C ALA A 55 -15.35 2.56 19.94
N LEU A 56 -14.24 1.89 19.60
CA LEU A 56 -14.19 0.98 18.45
C LEU A 56 -15.19 -0.17 18.60
N ARG A 57 -15.26 -0.81 19.77
CA ARG A 57 -16.20 -1.92 20.02
C ARG A 57 -17.65 -1.47 19.93
N GLN A 58 -17.98 -0.30 20.46
CA GLN A 58 -19.35 0.24 20.40
C GLN A 58 -19.72 0.67 18.98
N ALA A 59 -18.78 1.24 18.21
CA ALA A 59 -18.98 1.50 16.79
C ALA A 59 -19.23 0.21 16.01
N ASP A 60 -18.44 -0.85 16.26
CA ASP A 60 -18.65 -2.16 15.64
C ASP A 60 -20.02 -2.76 16.00
N GLU A 61 -20.52 -2.53 17.22
CA GLU A 61 -21.86 -2.95 17.66
C GLU A 61 -22.96 -2.18 16.93
N ALA A 62 -22.83 -0.86 16.85
CA ALA A 62 -23.78 0.00 16.12
C ALA A 62 -23.88 -0.40 14.63
N LEU A 63 -22.75 -0.76 14.02
CA LEU A 63 -22.67 -1.24 12.63
C LEU A 63 -23.36 -2.59 12.39
N LYS A 64 -23.74 -3.36 13.42
CA LYS A 64 -24.55 -4.57 13.19
C LYS A 64 -25.95 -4.23 12.71
N GLU A 65 -26.49 -3.11 13.17
CA GLU A 65 -27.82 -2.60 12.82
C GLU A 65 -27.75 -1.50 11.76
N MET A 66 -26.59 -0.85 11.60
CA MET A 66 -26.33 0.19 10.60
C MET A 66 -25.16 -0.19 9.67
N PRO A 67 -25.18 -1.36 9.00
CA PRO A 67 -23.99 -1.94 8.36
C PRO A 67 -23.43 -1.12 7.20
N GLN A 68 -24.24 -0.28 6.58
CA GLN A 68 -23.84 0.56 5.45
C GLN A 68 -23.64 2.02 5.82
N ASP A 69 -23.82 2.42 7.09
CA ASP A 69 -23.73 3.83 7.47
C ASP A 69 -22.29 4.37 7.35
N ALA A 70 -22.07 5.26 6.39
CA ALA A 70 -20.75 5.80 6.09
C ALA A 70 -20.16 6.60 7.26
N ALA A 71 -20.98 7.33 8.04
CA ALA A 71 -20.50 8.13 9.16
C ALA A 71 -20.05 7.25 10.33
N VAL A 72 -20.74 6.14 10.60
CA VAL A 72 -20.33 5.17 11.62
C VAL A 72 -19.04 4.44 11.19
N HIS A 73 -18.90 4.11 9.90
CA HIS A 73 -17.63 3.59 9.37
C HIS A 73 -16.49 4.62 9.44
N GLU A 74 -16.75 5.89 9.15
CA GLU A 74 -15.75 6.95 9.28
C GLU A 74 -15.29 7.13 10.74
N PHE A 75 -16.22 7.09 11.69
CA PHE A 75 -15.91 7.06 13.11
C PHE A 75 -15.07 5.84 13.51
N ARG A 76 -15.40 4.67 12.98
CA ARG A 76 -14.63 3.44 13.19
C ARG A 76 -13.19 3.60 12.71
N ALA A 77 -12.99 4.20 11.53
CA ALA A 77 -11.68 4.55 11.01
C ALA A 77 -10.92 5.50 11.94
N LEU A 78 -11.60 6.51 12.50
CA LEU A 78 -11.02 7.44 13.48
C LEU A 78 -10.57 6.72 14.77
N ALA A 79 -11.39 5.81 15.30
CA ALA A 79 -11.03 5.00 16.47
C ALA A 79 -9.82 4.09 16.20
N LEU A 80 -9.73 3.50 15.00
CA LEU A 80 -8.57 2.72 14.56
C LEU A 80 -7.31 3.58 14.43
N PHE A 81 -7.43 4.79 13.87
CA PHE A 81 -6.35 5.78 13.81
C PHE A 81 -5.82 6.12 15.22
N ALA A 82 -6.71 6.42 16.17
CA ALA A 82 -6.35 6.74 17.54
C ALA A 82 -5.63 5.58 18.27
N LEU A 83 -5.91 4.33 17.85
CA LEU A 83 -5.26 3.12 18.33
C LEU A 83 -3.94 2.79 17.61
N GLY A 84 -3.53 3.58 16.60
CA GLY A 84 -2.33 3.32 15.79
C GLY A 84 -2.51 2.20 14.75
N LYS A 85 -3.75 1.79 14.49
CA LYS A 85 -4.10 0.70 13.57
C LYS A 85 -4.29 1.22 12.15
N TYR A 86 -3.24 1.81 11.59
CA TYR A 86 -3.33 2.60 10.35
C TYR A 86 -3.76 1.80 9.12
N LYS A 87 -3.36 0.54 9.01
CA LYS A 87 -3.80 -0.33 7.90
C LYS A 87 -5.31 -0.55 7.91
N GLU A 88 -5.87 -0.85 9.07
CA GLU A 88 -7.31 -1.09 9.25
C GLU A 88 -8.09 0.22 9.08
N ALA A 89 -7.57 1.34 9.60
CA ALA A 89 -8.15 2.67 9.39
C ALA A 89 -8.19 3.03 7.90
N ALA A 90 -7.10 2.79 7.16
CA ALA A 90 -7.03 3.06 5.72
C ALA A 90 -8.04 2.23 4.93
N THR A 91 -8.21 0.95 5.25
CA THR A 91 -9.23 0.10 4.59
C THR A 91 -10.63 0.67 4.78
N THR A 92 -10.99 1.09 5.99
CA THR A 92 -12.30 1.70 6.26
C THR A 92 -12.44 3.08 5.62
N LEU A 93 -11.43 3.94 5.69
CA LEU A 93 -11.44 5.26 5.03
C LEU A 93 -11.56 5.14 3.51
N TYR A 94 -10.90 4.16 2.90
CA TYR A 94 -11.01 3.92 1.46
C TYR A 94 -12.47 3.70 1.06
N ALA A 95 -13.20 2.86 1.81
CA ALA A 95 -14.60 2.59 1.55
C ALA A 95 -15.49 3.84 1.74
N VAL A 96 -15.24 4.63 2.78
CA VAL A 96 -15.96 5.91 3.04
C VAL A 96 -15.72 6.91 1.91
N LEU A 97 -14.46 7.15 1.56
CA LEU A 97 -14.07 8.12 0.54
C LEU A 97 -14.46 7.69 -0.88
N SER A 98 -14.77 6.41 -1.08
CA SER A 98 -15.30 5.90 -2.36
C SER A 98 -16.76 6.27 -2.59
N VAL A 99 -17.52 6.58 -1.53
CA VAL A 99 -18.96 6.90 -1.64
C VAL A 99 -19.26 8.39 -1.45
N GLY A 100 -18.36 9.15 -0.83
CA GLY A 100 -18.53 10.59 -0.65
C GLY A 100 -17.34 11.28 0.01
N PRO A 101 -17.36 12.62 0.09
CA PRO A 101 -16.40 13.34 0.90
C PRO A 101 -16.55 12.92 2.36
N GLY A 102 -15.43 12.70 3.04
CA GLY A 102 -15.42 12.48 4.48
C GLY A 102 -15.74 13.76 5.27
N TRP A 103 -15.59 13.68 6.58
CA TRP A 103 -15.83 14.77 7.52
C TRP A 103 -14.96 16.00 7.28
N ASP A 104 -15.55 17.15 7.58
CA ASP A 104 -14.84 18.42 7.71
C ASP A 104 -14.17 18.56 9.09
N TRP A 105 -13.34 19.60 9.23
CA TRP A 105 -12.65 19.88 10.49
C TRP A 105 -13.62 20.14 11.65
N THR A 106 -14.78 20.77 11.39
CA THR A 106 -15.77 21.09 12.43
C THR A 106 -16.28 19.81 13.10
N THR A 107 -16.64 18.83 12.28
CA THR A 107 -17.12 17.51 12.72
C THR A 107 -16.01 16.75 13.44
N MET A 108 -14.83 16.67 12.82
CA MET A 108 -13.67 15.96 13.37
C MET A 108 -13.24 16.52 14.73
N SER A 109 -13.08 17.84 14.83
CA SER A 109 -12.61 18.49 16.06
C SER A 109 -13.62 18.38 17.21
N GLY A 110 -14.92 18.34 16.91
CA GLY A 110 -15.98 18.15 17.91
C GLY A 110 -15.96 16.77 18.59
N LEU A 111 -15.29 15.77 18.02
CA LEU A 111 -15.13 14.44 18.62
C LEU A 111 -14.00 14.39 19.64
N TYR A 112 -13.11 15.37 19.65
CA TYR A 112 -11.98 15.43 20.56
C TYR A 112 -12.25 16.39 21.73
N PRO A 113 -11.75 16.08 22.94
CA PRO A 113 -11.88 16.97 24.08
C PRO A 113 -11.09 18.28 23.91
N ASP A 114 -10.02 18.22 23.13
CA ASP A 114 -9.14 19.35 22.85
C ASP A 114 -8.29 19.10 21.59
N VAL A 115 -7.76 20.17 21.01
CA VAL A 115 -6.93 20.12 19.79
C VAL A 115 -5.58 19.44 20.04
N ALA A 116 -5.03 19.49 21.26
CA ALA A 116 -3.74 18.90 21.56
C ALA A 116 -3.81 17.37 21.52
N SER A 117 -4.91 16.78 21.99
CA SER A 117 -5.20 15.35 21.91
C SER A 117 -5.18 14.84 20.47
N TYR A 118 -5.89 15.51 19.55
CA TYR A 118 -5.84 15.21 18.12
C TYR A 118 -4.42 15.39 17.55
N THR A 119 -3.80 16.54 17.83
CA THR A 119 -2.46 16.88 17.31
C THR A 119 -1.44 15.82 17.71
N ASN A 120 -1.47 15.34 18.95
CA ASN A 120 -0.53 14.33 19.44
C ASN A 120 -0.71 12.98 18.72
N GLN A 121 -1.94 12.60 18.36
CA GLN A 121 -2.19 11.41 17.52
C GLN A 121 -1.69 11.59 16.09
N LEU A 122 -1.92 12.77 15.49
CA LEU A 122 -1.42 13.07 14.15
C LEU A 122 0.12 13.01 14.09
N ARG A 123 0.81 13.55 15.10
CA ARG A 123 2.29 13.47 15.20
C ARG A 123 2.81 12.03 15.28
N LYS A 124 2.07 11.13 15.93
CA LYS A 124 2.43 9.69 15.96
C LYS A 124 2.33 9.07 14.58
N LEU A 125 1.28 9.37 13.83
CA LEU A 125 1.11 8.88 12.46
C LEU A 125 2.16 9.48 11.51
N GLU A 126 2.46 10.78 11.62
CA GLU A 126 3.55 11.39 10.86
C GLU A 126 4.88 10.69 11.11
N ASN A 127 5.23 10.46 12.38
CA ASN A 127 6.44 9.73 12.76
C ASN A 127 6.44 8.28 12.26
N TYR A 128 5.29 7.60 12.34
CA TYR A 128 5.14 6.26 11.78
C TYR A 128 5.43 6.25 10.28
N ARG A 129 4.83 7.18 9.52
CA ARG A 129 5.11 7.33 8.09
C ARG A 129 6.58 7.61 7.82
N THR A 130 7.25 8.44 8.63
CA THR A 130 8.69 8.72 8.47
C THR A 130 9.53 7.45 8.60
N VAL A 131 9.17 6.54 9.52
CA VAL A 131 9.82 5.24 9.68
C VAL A 131 9.42 4.24 8.59
N HIS A 132 8.21 4.37 8.03
CA HIS A 132 7.63 3.50 7.00
C HIS A 132 7.26 4.29 5.73
N PRO A 133 8.25 4.81 4.98
CA PRO A 133 8.01 5.75 3.90
C PRO A 133 7.22 5.17 2.71
N ASP A 134 7.19 3.85 2.55
CA ASP A 134 6.45 3.19 1.46
C ASP A 134 5.15 2.53 1.95
N ASP A 135 4.69 2.83 3.17
CA ASP A 135 3.38 2.38 3.65
C ASP A 135 2.25 3.24 3.06
N ALA A 136 1.62 2.70 2.02
CA ALA A 136 0.48 3.33 1.34
C ALA A 136 -0.71 3.58 2.28
N ALA A 137 -0.97 2.69 3.25
CA ALA A 137 -2.07 2.87 4.18
C ALA A 137 -1.83 4.08 5.10
N ALA A 138 -0.64 4.19 5.69
CA ALA A 138 -0.29 5.34 6.52
C ALA A 138 -0.39 6.67 5.75
N ARG A 139 -0.02 6.68 4.46
CA ARG A 139 -0.14 7.85 3.58
C ARG A 139 -1.59 8.22 3.30
N LEU A 140 -2.47 7.25 3.04
CA LEU A 140 -3.89 7.51 2.87
C LEU A 140 -4.52 8.12 4.14
N VAL A 141 -4.20 7.57 5.33
CA VAL A 141 -4.71 8.11 6.60
C VAL A 141 -4.20 9.54 6.85
N LEU A 142 -2.92 9.83 6.56
CA LEU A 142 -2.37 11.19 6.67
C LEU A 142 -3.03 12.16 5.70
N ALA A 143 -3.16 11.76 4.43
CA ALA A 143 -3.80 12.56 3.40
C ALA A 143 -5.23 12.94 3.81
N TYR A 144 -6.01 11.96 4.30
CA TYR A 144 -7.35 12.20 4.82
C TYR A 144 -7.34 13.24 5.96
N HIS A 145 -6.49 13.09 6.97
CA HIS A 145 -6.43 14.05 8.07
C HIS A 145 -5.97 15.45 7.65
N TYR A 146 -5.04 15.56 6.71
CA TYR A 146 -4.63 16.86 6.16
C TYR A 146 -5.73 17.50 5.32
N LEU A 147 -6.47 16.73 4.53
CA LEU A 147 -7.65 17.20 3.80
C LEU A 147 -8.72 17.72 4.77
N THR A 148 -9.05 16.95 5.81
CA THR A 148 -10.00 17.36 6.86
C THR A 148 -9.55 18.66 7.53
N ALA A 149 -8.26 18.79 7.83
CA ALA A 149 -7.67 20.01 8.42
C ALA A 149 -7.43 21.16 7.41
N SER A 150 -7.88 21.03 6.16
CA SER A 150 -7.68 21.99 5.06
C SER A 150 -6.21 22.32 4.77
N ASN A 151 -5.29 21.42 5.11
CA ASN A 151 -3.86 21.54 4.79
C ASN A 151 -3.58 20.86 3.44
N GLN A 152 -3.93 21.56 2.35
CA GLN A 152 -3.86 21.04 0.99
C GLN A 152 -2.43 20.67 0.57
N ASP A 153 -1.42 21.50 0.88
CA ASP A 153 -0.02 21.25 0.52
C ASP A 153 0.50 19.93 1.12
N ALA A 154 0.19 19.70 2.40
CA ALA A 154 0.60 18.47 3.08
C ALA A 154 -0.20 17.26 2.55
N ALA A 155 -1.50 17.40 2.32
CA ALA A 155 -2.33 16.35 1.73
C ALA A 155 -1.83 15.94 0.34
N GLU A 156 -1.54 16.91 -0.52
CA GLU A 156 -1.01 16.70 -1.87
C GLU A 156 0.32 15.93 -1.83
N THR A 157 1.21 16.30 -0.91
CA THR A 157 2.50 15.61 -0.71
C THR A 157 2.31 14.13 -0.40
N GLU A 158 1.38 13.80 0.49
CA GLU A 158 1.08 12.40 0.81
C GLU A 158 0.42 11.67 -0.35
N LEU A 159 -0.54 12.31 -1.03
CA LEU A 159 -1.28 11.73 -2.14
C LEU A 159 -0.38 11.47 -3.35
N ARG A 160 0.52 12.39 -3.72
CA ARG A 160 1.48 12.14 -4.81
C ARG A 160 2.30 10.89 -4.57
N LYS A 161 2.79 10.69 -3.35
CA LYS A 161 3.56 9.50 -3.01
C LYS A 161 2.68 8.26 -2.89
N LEU A 162 1.42 8.39 -2.44
CA LEU A 162 0.44 7.31 -2.47
C LEU A 162 0.21 6.83 -3.91
N VAL A 163 -0.09 7.74 -4.85
CA VAL A 163 -0.33 7.36 -6.25
C VAL A 163 0.94 6.77 -6.90
N GLN A 164 2.14 7.21 -6.53
CA GLN A 164 3.37 6.55 -6.97
C GLN A 164 3.47 5.09 -6.50
N LEU A 165 3.03 4.79 -5.28
CA LEU A 165 3.02 3.44 -4.71
C LEU A 165 1.86 2.59 -5.26
N THR A 166 0.73 3.23 -5.61
CA THR A 166 -0.49 2.58 -6.12
C THR A 166 -0.97 3.21 -7.43
N PRO A 167 -0.20 3.12 -8.53
CA PRO A 167 -0.44 3.90 -9.77
C PRO A 167 -1.72 3.53 -10.54
N LYS A 168 -2.45 2.50 -10.09
CA LYS A 168 -3.73 2.06 -10.67
C LYS A 168 -4.89 2.23 -9.70
N ASP A 169 -4.67 2.85 -8.55
CA ASP A 169 -5.69 3.10 -7.54
C ASP A 169 -6.53 4.32 -7.95
N PRO A 170 -7.79 4.12 -8.36
CA PRO A 170 -8.62 5.21 -8.87
C PRO A 170 -8.96 6.23 -7.78
N LEU A 171 -9.10 5.81 -6.51
CA LEU A 171 -9.42 6.72 -5.41
C LEU A 171 -8.22 7.61 -5.11
N ALA A 172 -7.02 7.04 -5.02
CA ALA A 172 -5.81 7.81 -4.78
C ALA A 172 -5.58 8.87 -5.88
N ILE A 173 -5.78 8.48 -7.14
CA ILE A 173 -5.70 9.40 -8.30
C ILE A 173 -6.75 10.50 -8.19
N GLN A 174 -8.01 10.14 -7.92
CA GLN A 174 -9.10 11.11 -7.80
C GLN A 174 -8.87 12.10 -6.65
N LEU A 175 -8.44 11.62 -5.47
CA LEU A 175 -8.13 12.48 -4.33
C LEU A 175 -7.01 13.47 -4.65
N LEU A 176 -5.98 13.04 -5.38
CA LEU A 176 -4.91 13.94 -5.83
C LEU A 176 -5.44 14.99 -6.82
N GLN A 177 -6.21 14.57 -7.81
CA GLN A 177 -6.78 15.45 -8.84
C GLN A 177 -7.79 16.46 -8.28
N ASN A 178 -8.44 16.13 -7.17
CA ASN A 178 -9.32 17.07 -6.46
C ASN A 178 -8.55 18.24 -5.84
N ILE A 179 -7.25 18.07 -5.52
CA ILE A 179 -6.38 19.14 -4.99
C ILE A 179 -5.63 19.83 -6.13
N ASP A 180 -5.01 19.05 -7.00
CA ASP A 180 -4.28 19.52 -8.17
C ASP A 180 -4.85 18.87 -9.45
N PRO A 181 -5.78 19.54 -10.14
CA PRO A 181 -6.37 19.03 -11.39
C PRO A 181 -5.36 18.85 -12.52
N GLU A 182 -4.23 19.54 -12.45
CA GLU A 182 -3.13 19.43 -13.42
C GLU A 182 -2.12 18.34 -13.04
N ALA A 183 -2.30 17.67 -11.90
CA ALA A 183 -1.50 16.52 -11.52
C ALA A 183 -1.69 15.43 -12.59
N GLU A 184 -0.69 15.31 -13.47
CA GLU A 184 -0.59 14.18 -14.39
C GLU A 184 -0.67 12.90 -13.55
N ALA A 185 -1.62 12.03 -13.91
CA ALA A 185 -1.65 10.68 -13.34
C ALA A 185 -0.24 10.11 -13.52
N PRO A 186 0.45 9.71 -12.44
CA PRO A 186 1.83 9.31 -12.56
C PRO A 186 1.87 8.18 -13.56
N GLN A 187 2.70 8.37 -14.60
CA GLN A 187 3.00 7.27 -15.49
C GLN A 187 3.48 6.13 -14.58
N PRO A 188 2.93 4.90 -14.74
CA PRO A 188 3.39 3.76 -13.97
C PRO A 188 4.91 3.81 -13.96
N VAL A 189 5.54 3.76 -12.78
CA VAL A 189 7.01 3.83 -12.66
C VAL A 189 7.56 2.97 -13.79
N ALA A 190 8.22 3.62 -14.76
CA ALA A 190 8.49 2.97 -16.03
C ALA A 190 9.33 1.74 -15.70
N GLN A 191 8.72 0.55 -15.76
CA GLN A 191 9.47 -0.69 -15.68
C GLN A 191 10.52 -0.56 -16.77
N VAL A 192 11.80 -0.65 -16.40
CA VAL A 192 12.88 -0.67 -17.38
C VAL A 192 12.61 -1.92 -18.22
N LYS A 193 11.98 -1.72 -19.38
CA LYS A 193 11.57 -2.83 -20.23
C LYS A 193 12.85 -3.52 -20.68
N PRO A 194 12.93 -4.85 -20.53
CA PRO A 194 14.05 -5.57 -21.10
C PRO A 194 14.14 -5.27 -22.60
N PRO A 195 15.35 -5.14 -23.17
CA PRO A 195 15.50 -5.02 -24.61
C PRO A 195 14.88 -6.25 -25.29
N GLU A 196 14.16 -6.04 -26.41
CA GLU A 196 13.65 -7.15 -27.21
C GLU A 196 14.81 -8.03 -27.67
N GLN A 197 14.80 -9.29 -27.23
CA GLN A 197 15.85 -10.23 -27.53
C GLN A 197 15.71 -10.72 -28.97
N VAL A 198 16.58 -10.24 -29.85
CA VAL A 198 16.55 -10.59 -31.29
C VAL A 198 17.05 -12.02 -31.55
N ASN A 199 17.90 -12.55 -30.68
CA ASN A 199 18.51 -13.87 -30.81
C ASN A 199 18.46 -14.64 -29.49
N ALA A 200 18.22 -15.95 -29.56
CA ALA A 200 18.31 -16.84 -28.42
C ALA A 200 19.71 -16.80 -27.80
N ILE A 201 19.78 -16.78 -26.46
CA ILE A 201 21.05 -16.85 -25.73
C ILE A 201 21.46 -18.32 -25.60
N PRO A 202 22.62 -18.74 -26.14
CA PRO A 202 23.08 -20.11 -25.98
C PRO A 202 23.34 -20.44 -24.49
N LYS A 203 22.81 -21.57 -24.01
CA LYS A 203 22.89 -21.98 -22.60
C LYS A 203 24.35 -22.07 -22.10
N ASP A 204 25.27 -22.53 -22.93
CA ASP A 204 26.70 -22.64 -22.64
C ASP A 204 27.38 -21.28 -22.41
N LYS A 205 26.86 -20.21 -23.02
CA LYS A 205 27.35 -18.84 -22.79
C LYS A 205 26.98 -18.32 -21.41
N LEU A 206 25.95 -18.86 -20.77
CA LEU A 206 25.53 -18.44 -19.42
C LEU A 206 26.27 -19.20 -18.32
N VAL A 207 26.77 -20.39 -18.61
CA VAL A 207 27.51 -21.20 -17.63
C VAL A 207 28.72 -20.44 -17.09
N GLY A 208 28.84 -20.39 -15.76
CA GLY A 208 29.92 -19.73 -15.04
C GLY A 208 29.45 -18.92 -13.84
N SER A 209 30.41 -18.24 -13.24
CA SER A 209 30.21 -17.40 -12.06
C SER A 209 30.03 -15.94 -12.46
N TRP A 210 29.01 -15.31 -11.90
CA TRP A 210 28.58 -13.95 -12.18
C TRP A 210 28.44 -13.17 -10.88
N THR A 211 28.85 -11.91 -10.88
CA THR A 211 28.70 -11.03 -9.71
C THR A 211 28.11 -9.68 -10.11
N ALA A 212 27.21 -9.14 -9.29
CA ALA A 212 26.63 -7.82 -9.45
C ALA A 212 26.64 -7.07 -8.12
N LYS A 213 26.65 -5.73 -8.19
CA LYS A 213 26.50 -4.87 -7.02
C LYS A 213 25.45 -3.80 -7.31
N ARG A 214 24.65 -3.48 -6.31
CA ARG A 214 23.72 -2.35 -6.33
C ARG A 214 23.68 -1.75 -4.94
N ASP A 215 24.06 -0.48 -4.82
CA ASP A 215 24.17 0.20 -3.53
C ASP A 215 25.03 -0.61 -2.53
N GLN A 216 24.49 -0.89 -1.34
CA GLN A 216 25.14 -1.72 -0.30
C GLN A 216 24.83 -3.23 -0.43
N ARG A 217 24.25 -3.66 -1.56
CA ARG A 217 23.86 -5.05 -1.82
C ARG A 217 24.82 -5.69 -2.82
N SER A 218 25.23 -6.91 -2.54
CA SER A 218 26.04 -7.73 -3.44
C SER A 218 25.32 -9.02 -3.79
N PHE A 219 25.38 -9.37 -5.07
CA PHE A 219 24.74 -10.53 -5.65
C PHE A 219 25.81 -11.40 -6.34
N ALA A 220 25.71 -12.71 -6.17
CA ALA A 220 26.53 -13.68 -6.88
C ALA A 220 25.64 -14.81 -7.42
N MET A 221 25.94 -15.26 -8.62
CA MET A 221 25.20 -16.30 -9.31
C MET A 221 26.18 -17.25 -10.00
N ASP A 222 26.09 -18.52 -9.67
CA ASP A 222 26.80 -19.60 -10.38
C ASP A 222 25.78 -20.42 -11.16
N LEU A 223 25.94 -20.45 -12.49
CA LEU A 223 25.13 -21.28 -13.39
C LEU A 223 25.99 -22.46 -13.85
N ASN A 224 25.61 -23.67 -13.46
CA ASN A 224 26.37 -24.88 -13.77
C ASN A 224 25.87 -25.55 -15.05
N GLN A 225 26.76 -26.28 -15.72
CA GLN A 225 26.48 -26.97 -16.98
C GLN A 225 25.44 -28.09 -16.84
N ASP A 226 25.30 -28.67 -15.64
CA ASP A 226 24.31 -29.69 -15.31
C ASP A 226 22.89 -29.12 -15.09
N GLY A 227 22.71 -27.81 -15.24
CA GLY A 227 21.42 -27.14 -15.03
C GLY A 227 21.14 -26.78 -13.57
N THR A 228 22.10 -26.97 -12.65
CA THR A 228 21.98 -26.47 -11.28
C THR A 228 22.49 -25.04 -11.16
N PHE A 229 21.96 -24.27 -10.20
CA PHE A 229 22.48 -22.94 -9.90
C PHE A 229 22.73 -22.75 -8.40
N THR A 230 23.58 -21.75 -8.10
CA THR A 230 23.66 -21.12 -6.79
C THR A 230 23.43 -19.63 -6.95
N TRP A 231 22.55 -19.06 -6.13
CA TRP A 231 22.36 -17.62 -5.98
C TRP A 231 22.75 -17.21 -4.56
N SER A 232 23.46 -16.10 -4.41
CA SER A 232 23.82 -15.54 -3.12
C SER A 232 23.56 -14.04 -3.08
N TYR A 233 22.94 -13.57 -2.00
CA TYR A 233 22.60 -12.18 -1.75
C TYR A 233 23.12 -11.75 -0.38
N SER A 234 23.72 -10.57 -0.31
CA SER A 234 24.17 -9.96 0.94
C SER A 234 23.85 -8.48 0.95
N ALA A 235 23.47 -7.95 2.11
CA ALA A 235 23.13 -6.54 2.30
C ALA A 235 23.69 -6.04 3.64
N GLY A 236 24.63 -5.10 3.58
CA GLY A 236 25.30 -4.57 4.78
C GLY A 236 25.95 -5.68 5.61
N ASP A 237 25.74 -5.64 6.93
CA ASP A 237 26.29 -6.60 7.90
C ASP A 237 25.47 -7.90 8.05
N GLN A 238 24.41 -8.08 7.26
CA GLN A 238 23.62 -9.31 7.33
C GLN A 238 24.35 -10.50 6.70
N PRO A 239 24.21 -11.71 7.27
CA PRO A 239 24.79 -12.92 6.70
C PRO A 239 24.25 -13.15 5.29
N ALA A 240 25.12 -13.56 4.38
CA ALA A 240 24.73 -13.83 3.00
C ALA A 240 23.67 -14.95 2.95
N GLN A 241 22.53 -14.66 2.32
CA GLN A 241 21.52 -15.66 2.01
C GLN A 241 21.92 -16.39 0.74
N LYS A 242 21.84 -17.71 0.77
CA LYS A 242 22.19 -18.58 -0.35
C LYS A 242 21.00 -19.46 -0.71
N VAL A 243 20.69 -19.51 -2.00
CA VAL A 243 19.65 -20.35 -2.57
C VAL A 243 20.26 -21.20 -3.69
N THR A 244 19.73 -22.40 -3.86
CA THR A 244 20.14 -23.34 -4.91
C THR A 244 18.90 -23.91 -5.57
N GLY A 245 19.05 -24.40 -6.78
CA GLY A 245 17.97 -25.04 -7.50
C GLY A 245 18.34 -25.37 -8.93
N LEU A 246 17.33 -25.45 -9.79
CA LEU A 246 17.47 -25.73 -11.20
C LEU A 246 17.28 -24.47 -12.02
N TRP A 247 18.02 -24.35 -13.12
CA TRP A 247 17.87 -23.25 -14.04
C TRP A 247 17.72 -23.72 -15.48
N ASN A 248 16.92 -22.97 -16.22
CA ASN A 248 16.81 -23.11 -17.66
C ASN A 248 16.56 -21.76 -18.32
N ILE A 249 16.85 -21.66 -19.61
CA ILE A 249 16.58 -20.46 -20.40
C ILE A 249 15.73 -20.81 -21.61
N GLY A 250 14.70 -20.01 -21.85
CA GLY A 250 13.87 -20.09 -23.06
C GLY A 250 14.53 -19.46 -24.28
N ASP A 251 14.03 -19.78 -25.47
CA ASP A 251 14.49 -19.17 -26.73
C ASP A 251 14.18 -17.66 -26.79
N ASP A 252 13.21 -17.21 -26.00
CA ASP A 252 12.86 -15.82 -25.76
C ASP A 252 13.87 -15.10 -24.85
N GLY A 253 14.84 -15.81 -24.27
CA GLY A 253 15.86 -15.27 -23.38
C GLY A 253 15.41 -15.10 -21.92
N VAL A 254 14.26 -15.67 -21.55
CA VAL A 254 13.79 -15.71 -20.17
C VAL A 254 14.51 -16.82 -19.42
N LEU A 255 15.30 -16.43 -18.42
CA LEU A 255 15.90 -17.32 -17.44
C LEU A 255 14.87 -17.65 -16.35
N ALA A 256 14.59 -18.93 -16.20
CA ALA A 256 13.82 -19.49 -15.10
C ALA A 256 14.77 -20.15 -14.10
N MET A 257 14.67 -19.74 -12.83
CA MET A 257 15.44 -20.28 -11.71
C MET A 257 14.45 -20.83 -10.68
N GLU A 258 14.24 -22.15 -10.72
CA GLU A 258 13.36 -22.87 -9.81
C GLU A 258 14.13 -23.22 -8.54
N MET A 259 13.71 -22.66 -7.42
CA MET A 259 14.34 -22.83 -6.11
C MET A 259 13.83 -24.10 -5.43
N ASN A 260 14.65 -24.68 -4.56
CA ASN A 260 14.30 -25.91 -3.83
C ASN A 260 13.11 -25.75 -2.85
N ASP A 261 12.62 -24.54 -2.62
CA ASP A 261 11.49 -24.21 -1.74
C ASP A 261 10.18 -23.94 -2.49
N GLU A 262 10.06 -24.45 -3.73
CA GLU A 262 8.91 -24.30 -4.63
C GLU A 262 8.65 -22.85 -5.10
N SER A 263 9.58 -21.92 -4.84
CA SER A 263 9.56 -20.59 -5.44
C SER A 263 10.34 -20.55 -6.76
N ALA A 264 10.01 -19.59 -7.63
CA ALA A 264 10.72 -19.40 -8.89
C ALA A 264 11.09 -17.92 -9.07
N MET A 265 12.30 -17.67 -9.58
CA MET A 265 12.73 -16.37 -10.06
C MET A 265 12.79 -16.39 -11.58
N LEU A 266 12.10 -15.43 -12.20
CA LEU A 266 12.11 -15.23 -13.64
C LEU A 266 12.85 -13.94 -13.98
N ALA A 267 13.70 -13.98 -14.99
CA ALA A 267 14.40 -12.80 -15.47
C ALA A 267 14.59 -12.82 -16.98
N GLN A 268 14.35 -11.69 -17.64
CA GLN A 268 14.82 -11.50 -19.01
C GLN A 268 16.29 -11.12 -18.97
N LEU A 269 17.11 -11.76 -19.82
CA LEU A 269 18.54 -11.50 -19.86
C LEU A 269 18.93 -10.68 -21.09
N SER A 270 19.92 -9.80 -20.96
CA SER A 270 20.69 -9.28 -22.10
C SER A 270 22.15 -9.64 -21.89
N LEU A 271 22.76 -10.32 -22.86
CA LEU A 271 24.13 -10.81 -22.76
C LEU A 271 25.03 -10.13 -23.79
N ASP A 272 26.11 -9.53 -23.32
CA ASP A 272 27.20 -8.95 -24.10
C ASP A 272 28.54 -9.46 -23.56
N ASP A 273 29.10 -10.50 -24.18
CA ASP A 273 30.35 -11.21 -23.83
C ASP A 273 30.58 -11.51 -22.33
N ASN A 274 30.95 -10.49 -21.55
CA ASN A 274 31.23 -10.57 -20.11
C ASN A 274 30.25 -9.79 -19.22
N ARG A 275 29.24 -9.15 -19.80
CA ARG A 275 28.18 -8.41 -19.12
C ARG A 275 26.84 -9.10 -19.35
N LEU A 276 26.11 -9.26 -18.26
CA LEU A 276 24.79 -9.85 -18.25
C LEU A 276 23.86 -8.89 -17.52
N ASP A 277 22.97 -8.25 -18.26
CA ASP A 277 21.90 -7.46 -17.66
C ASP A 277 20.74 -8.38 -17.31
N PHE A 278 20.39 -8.40 -16.03
CA PHE A 278 19.38 -9.28 -15.46
C PHE A 278 18.16 -8.45 -15.09
N TYR A 279 17.11 -8.54 -15.90
CA TYR A 279 15.84 -7.83 -15.69
C TYR A 279 14.87 -8.75 -14.95
N MET A 280 14.66 -8.51 -13.66
CA MET A 280 13.77 -9.33 -12.85
C MET A 280 12.31 -9.15 -13.31
N LEU A 281 11.69 -10.24 -13.78
CA LEU A 281 10.29 -10.21 -14.21
C LEU A 281 9.39 -10.26 -12.98
N GLY A 282 8.38 -9.38 -12.95
CA GLY A 282 7.50 -9.21 -11.80
C GLY A 282 7.96 -8.16 -10.79
N ASP A 283 9.06 -7.43 -11.05
CA ASP A 283 9.41 -6.27 -10.23
C ASP A 283 8.43 -5.11 -10.48
N ALA A 284 7.61 -4.83 -9.46
CA ALA A 284 6.64 -3.75 -9.47
C ALA A 284 7.26 -2.39 -9.07
N ARG A 285 8.52 -2.37 -8.60
CA ARG A 285 9.19 -1.16 -8.13
C ARG A 285 9.89 -0.38 -9.24
N GLY A 286 10.08 -1.02 -10.40
CA GLY A 286 10.77 -0.41 -11.54
C GLY A 286 12.28 -0.26 -11.28
N ASP A 287 12.87 -1.19 -10.53
CA ASP A 287 14.31 -1.18 -10.29
C ASP A 287 15.06 -1.40 -11.63
N ASP A 288 16.23 -0.77 -11.78
CA ASP A 288 17.14 -1.04 -12.91
C ASP A 288 17.48 -2.55 -12.99
N PRO A 289 17.95 -3.08 -14.15
CA PRO A 289 18.47 -4.44 -14.24
C PRO A 289 19.74 -4.63 -13.40
N LEU A 290 19.94 -5.84 -12.86
CA LEU A 290 21.19 -6.18 -12.19
C LEU A 290 22.28 -6.38 -13.24
N HIS A 291 23.31 -5.55 -13.19
CA HIS A 291 24.45 -5.63 -14.10
C HIS A 291 25.47 -6.64 -13.57
N PHE A 292 25.34 -7.89 -14.01
CA PHE A 292 26.27 -8.95 -13.69
C PHE A 292 27.51 -8.87 -14.59
N VAL A 293 28.67 -9.09 -13.98
CA VAL A 293 29.93 -9.31 -14.68
C VAL A 293 30.46 -10.70 -14.38
N ARG A 294 31.03 -11.35 -15.38
CA ARG A 294 31.62 -12.67 -15.21
C ARG A 294 32.81 -12.60 -14.25
N ALA A 295 32.82 -13.42 -13.21
CA ALA A 295 33.93 -13.46 -12.26
C ALA A 295 35.18 -13.99 -12.96
N ARG A 296 36.33 -13.32 -12.74
CA ARG A 296 37.62 -13.79 -13.26
C ARG A 296 38.00 -15.06 -12.52
N LYS A 297 38.32 -16.14 -13.25
CA LYS A 297 39.00 -17.30 -12.68
C LYS A 297 40.39 -16.84 -12.23
N PHE A 298 40.68 -16.96 -10.93
CA PHE A 298 42.03 -16.84 -10.39
C PHE A 298 42.82 -18.13 -10.63
#